data_AF-A0A1A8QA78-F1
#
_entry.id   AF-A0A1A8QA78-F1
#
_cell.length_a   1.000
_cell.length_b   1.000
_cell.length_c   1.000
_cell.angle_alpha   90.00
_cell.angle_beta   90.00
_cell.angle_gamma   90.00
#
_symmetry.space_group_name_H-M   'P 1'
#
loop_
_entity.id
_entity.type
_entity.pdbx_description
1 polymer ?
#
loop_
_entity_poly.entity_id
_entity_poly.type
_entity_poly.pdbx_seq_one_letter_code
_entity_poly.pdbx_strand_id
1 'polypeptide(L)'
;GKYIVCFDPLDGSSNIDCLVSIGTIFAIYKKATDDEPCENDALQPGRNLVAAGYALYGSATMIVLSTGQGVNCFMLDPALGEFILVDRDV
;
A
#
# COMPACT_ATOMS: atom_id res chain seq x y z
N GLY A 1 11.96 9.74 10.46
CA GLY A 1 11.50 8.35 10.65
C GLY A 1 12.50 7.39 10.03
N LYS A 2 12.38 6.07 10.28
CA LYS A 2 13.32 5.05 9.74
C LYS A 2 12.89 4.45 8.40
N TYR A 3 11.74 4.85 7.90
CA TYR A 3 11.12 4.29 6.69
C TYR A 3 10.95 5.38 5.64
N ILE A 4 11.11 4.95 4.39
CA ILE A 4 10.81 5.73 3.19
C ILE A 4 9.55 5.13 2.59
N VAL A 5 8.56 5.97 2.29
CA VAL A 5 7.27 5.54 1.73
C VAL A 5 7.12 6.16 0.36
N CYS A 6 7.04 5.30 -0.66
CA CYS A 6 6.67 5.68 -2.02
C CYS A 6 5.21 5.30 -2.20
N PHE A 7 4.38 6.20 -2.75
CA PHE A 7 2.96 5.91 -2.93
C PHE A 7 2.38 6.64 -4.13
N ASP A 8 1.40 6.01 -4.77
CA ASP A 8 0.45 6.67 -5.66
C ASP A 8 -0.83 6.94 -4.85
N PRO A 9 -1.14 8.21 -4.53
CA PRO A 9 -2.30 8.53 -3.71
C PRO A 9 -3.62 8.12 -4.35
N LEU A 10 -3.71 8.12 -5.68
CA LEU A 10 -4.94 7.83 -6.41
C LEU A 10 -4.66 7.24 -7.79
N ASP A 11 -4.39 5.94 -7.80
CA ASP A 11 -4.24 5.14 -9.00
C ASP A 11 -5.60 4.99 -9.72
N GLY A 12 -5.55 5.04 -11.04
CA GLY A 12 -6.75 5.02 -11.88
C GLY A 12 -7.57 6.31 -11.82
N SER A 13 -6.98 7.46 -11.48
CA SER A 13 -7.71 8.74 -11.39
C SER A 13 -8.53 9.11 -12.65
N SER A 14 -8.13 8.66 -13.85
CA SER A 14 -8.92 8.83 -15.08
C SER A 14 -10.28 8.11 -15.07
N ASN A 15 -10.43 7.11 -14.20
CA ASN A 15 -11.64 6.28 -14.08
C ASN A 15 -12.67 6.86 -13.12
N ILE A 16 -12.35 7.97 -12.43
CA ILE A 16 -13.22 8.62 -11.46
C ILE A 16 -14.56 8.99 -12.13
N ASP A 17 -14.51 9.59 -13.33
CA ASP A 17 -15.70 10.06 -14.03
C ASP A 17 -16.63 8.93 -14.50
N CYS A 18 -16.09 7.72 -14.65
CA CYS A 18 -16.84 6.53 -15.05
C CYS A 18 -17.27 5.64 -13.88
N LEU A 19 -16.99 6.04 -12.62
CA LEU A 19 -17.26 5.25 -11.41
C LEU A 19 -16.68 3.83 -11.45
N VAL A 20 -15.58 3.65 -12.18
CA VAL A 20 -14.82 2.40 -12.19
C VAL A 20 -13.90 2.38 -10.96
N SER A 21 -13.53 1.19 -10.50
CA SER A 21 -12.67 1.03 -9.32
C SER A 21 -11.35 1.78 -9.46
N ILE A 22 -10.97 2.44 -8.38
CA ILE A 22 -9.73 3.21 -8.21
C ILE A 22 -9.00 2.72 -6.96
N GLY A 23 -7.78 3.18 -6.72
CA GLY A 23 -7.00 2.70 -5.57
C GLY A 23 -5.91 3.64 -5.10
N THR A 24 -5.20 3.22 -4.06
CA THR A 24 -3.98 3.85 -3.56
C THR A 24 -2.92 2.78 -3.48
N ILE A 25 -1.75 2.98 -4.07
CA ILE A 25 -0.65 2.01 -4.06
C ILE A 25 0.43 2.55 -3.13
N PHE A 26 1.02 1.71 -2.29
CA PHE A 26 2.11 2.11 -1.41
C PHE A 26 3.20 1.05 -1.32
N ALA A 27 4.41 1.54 -1.08
CA ALA A 27 5.64 0.79 -0.99
C ALA A 27 6.47 1.38 0.16
N ILE A 28 6.91 0.53 1.08
CA ILE A 28 7.65 0.93 2.26
C ILE A 28 9.04 0.30 2.18
N TYR A 29 10.05 1.16 2.22
CA TYR A 29 11.46 0.79 2.34
C TYR A 29 11.97 1.14 3.74
N LYS A 30 12.94 0.39 4.22
CA LYS A 30 13.77 0.82 5.34
C LYS A 30 14.86 1.74 4.79
N LYS A 31 15.17 2.82 5.49
CA LYS A 31 16.29 3.69 5.12
C LYS A 31 17.60 2.89 5.16
N ALA A 32 18.44 3.05 4.13
CA ALA A 32 19.66 2.27 3.97
C ALA A 32 20.85 2.82 4.77
N THR A 33 20.89 4.14 5.00
CA THR A 33 21.96 4.81 5.75
C THR A 33 21.40 5.64 6.92
N ASP A 34 22.28 6.01 7.86
CA ASP A 34 21.94 6.87 9.01
C ASP A 34 22.18 8.37 8.72
N ASP A 35 22.47 8.73 7.47
CA ASP A 35 22.72 10.12 7.05
C ASP A 35 21.45 10.99 7.16
N GLU A 36 21.48 12.24 6.68
CA GLU A 36 20.26 13.01 6.47
C GLU A 36 19.41 12.37 5.35
N PRO A 37 18.07 12.33 5.45
CA PRO A 37 17.22 11.73 4.43
C PRO A 37 17.28 12.52 3.13
N CYS A 38 17.45 11.81 2.01
CA CYS A 38 17.53 12.40 0.69
C CYS A 38 16.72 11.57 -0.34
N GLU A 39 16.50 12.12 -1.53
CA GLU A 39 15.73 11.43 -2.59
C GLU A 39 16.34 10.09 -2.99
N ASN A 40 17.67 9.96 -2.89
CA ASN A 40 18.35 8.69 -3.20
C ASN A 40 17.96 7.55 -2.25
N ASP A 41 17.45 7.85 -1.05
CA ASP A 41 16.94 6.82 -0.13
C ASP A 41 15.68 6.11 -0.67
N ALA A 42 14.96 6.74 -1.61
CA ALA A 42 13.82 6.17 -2.31
C ALA A 42 14.22 5.34 -3.55
N LEU A 43 15.43 5.56 -4.09
CA LEU A 43 15.95 4.89 -5.28
C LEU A 43 16.54 3.50 -4.95
N GLN A 44 15.79 2.71 -4.19
CA GLN A 44 16.14 1.34 -3.83
C GLN A 44 15.48 0.33 -4.77
N PRO A 45 16.13 -0.83 -5.04
CA PRO A 45 15.48 -1.88 -5.81
C PRO A 45 14.28 -2.44 -5.05
N GLY A 46 13.20 -2.80 -5.75
CA GLY A 46 11.96 -3.30 -5.13
C GLY A 46 12.12 -4.53 -4.23
N ARG A 47 13.19 -5.32 -4.41
CA ARG A 47 13.56 -6.42 -3.49
C ARG A 47 13.87 -5.97 -2.05
N ASN A 48 14.11 -4.68 -1.84
CA ASN A 48 14.38 -4.09 -0.53
C ASN A 48 13.10 -3.60 0.18
N LEU A 49 11.92 -3.78 -0.42
CA LEU A 49 10.66 -3.45 0.23
C LEU A 49 10.50 -4.27 1.51
N VAL A 50 10.18 -3.58 2.61
CA VAL A 50 9.82 -4.23 3.89
C VAL A 50 8.33 -4.48 3.99
N ALA A 51 7.53 -3.66 3.30
CA ALA A 51 6.12 -3.87 3.13
C ALA A 51 5.65 -3.17 1.85
N ALA A 52 4.63 -3.70 1.23
CA ALA A 52 3.95 -3.07 0.11
C ALA A 52 2.50 -3.51 0.08
N GLY A 53 1.66 -2.72 -0.57
CA GLY A 53 0.26 -3.02 -0.66
C GLY A 53 -0.50 -2.00 -1.48
N TYR A 54 -1.79 -2.22 -1.57
CA TYR A 54 -2.71 -1.28 -2.18
C TYR A 54 -4.04 -1.28 -1.45
N ALA A 55 -4.67 -0.11 -1.40
CA ALA A 55 -6.07 0.05 -1.07
C ALA A 55 -6.87 0.05 -2.37
N LEU A 56 -7.91 -0.76 -2.45
CA LEU A 56 -8.84 -0.82 -3.57
C LEU A 56 -10.17 -0.20 -3.12
N TYR A 57 -10.63 0.81 -3.86
CA TYR A 57 -11.93 1.45 -3.70
C TYR A 57 -12.87 0.94 -4.79
N GLY A 58 -13.34 -0.29 -4.61
CA GLY A 58 -14.28 -0.95 -5.52
C GLY A 58 -15.70 -1.00 -4.97
N SER A 59 -16.43 -2.08 -5.24
CA SER A 59 -17.73 -2.36 -4.62
C SER A 59 -17.64 -2.50 -3.10
N ALA A 60 -16.49 -2.94 -2.59
CA ALA A 60 -16.08 -2.87 -1.20
C ALA A 60 -14.66 -2.27 -1.12
N THR A 61 -14.34 -1.63 0.01
CA THR A 61 -12.98 -1.13 0.25
C THR A 61 -12.12 -2.23 0.85
N MET A 62 -10.98 -2.51 0.23
CA MET A 62 -10.05 -3.56 0.66
C MET A 62 -8.63 -3.00 0.74
N ILE A 63 -7.86 -3.46 1.73
CA ILE A 63 -6.40 -3.30 1.77
C ILE A 63 -5.79 -4.68 1.53
N VAL A 64 -4.92 -4.77 0.53
CA VAL A 64 -4.05 -5.91 0.30
C VAL A 64 -2.65 -5.53 0.75
N LEU A 65 -2.07 -6.33 1.64
CA LEU A 65 -0.80 -6.03 2.30
C LEU A 65 0.12 -7.24 2.28
N SER A 66 1.38 -7.01 1.92
CA SER A 66 2.48 -7.96 2.11
C SER A 66 3.61 -7.33 2.91
N THR A 67 4.21 -8.14 3.79
CA THR A 67 5.39 -7.79 4.60
C THR A 67 6.56 -8.75 4.34
N GLY A 68 6.54 -9.46 3.21
CA GLY A 68 7.53 -10.47 2.83
C GLY A 68 7.22 -11.90 3.31
N GLN A 69 6.15 -12.09 4.10
CA GLN A 69 5.67 -13.40 4.56
C GLN A 69 4.22 -13.63 4.09
N GLY A 70 4.04 -13.74 2.77
CA GLY A 70 2.71 -13.91 2.17
C GLY A 70 1.96 -12.60 1.93
N VAL A 71 0.72 -12.73 1.46
CA VAL A 71 -0.18 -11.63 1.13
C VAL A 71 -1.47 -11.82 1.92
N ASN A 72 -1.95 -10.76 2.55
CA ASN A 72 -3.18 -10.77 3.33
C ASN A 72 -4.14 -9.69 2.83
N CYS A 73 -5.42 -10.01 2.78
CA CYS A 73 -6.48 -9.11 2.34
C CYS A 73 -7.38 -8.76 3.51
N PHE A 74 -7.59 -7.46 3.70
CA PHE A 74 -8.44 -6.92 4.75
C PHE A 74 -9.56 -6.10 4.12
N MET A 75 -10.80 -6.37 4.49
CA MET A 75 -11.96 -5.61 4.03
C MET A 75 -12.36 -4.59 5.09
N LEU A 76 -12.65 -3.36 4.68
CA LEU A 76 -13.15 -2.32 5.56
C LEU A 76 -14.61 -2.63 5.95
N ASP A 77 -14.88 -2.69 7.25
CA ASP A 77 -16.23 -2.57 7.80
C ASP A 77 -16.53 -1.06 8.00
N PRO A 78 -17.43 -0.46 7.20
CA PRO A 78 -17.71 0.97 7.30
C PRO A 78 -18.47 1.37 8.57
N ALA A 79 -19.15 0.42 9.23
CA ALA A 79 -19.89 0.68 10.46
C ALA A 79 -18.95 0.78 11.68
N LEU A 80 -17.86 0.01 11.67
CA LEU A 80 -16.84 0.00 12.72
C LEU A 80 -15.65 0.93 12.40
N GLY A 81 -15.38 1.17 11.11
CA GLY A 81 -14.19 1.88 10.66
C GLY A 81 -12.91 1.04 10.72
N GLU A 82 -13.05 -0.29 10.70
CA GLU A 82 -11.95 -1.24 10.92
C GLU A 82 -11.71 -2.15 9.70
N PHE A 83 -10.45 -2.50 9.46
CA PHE A 83 -10.06 -3.43 8.40
C PHE A 83 -9.99 -4.87 8.96
N ILE A 84 -10.93 -5.71 8.53
CA ILE A 84 -11.08 -7.09 9.00
C ILE A 84 -10.39 -8.03 8.02
N LEU A 85 -9.56 -8.95 8.53
CA LEU A 85 -8.91 -9.99 7.72
C LEU A 85 -9.98 -10.90 7.09
N VAL A 86 -10.00 -10.97 5.76
CA VAL A 86 -10.96 -11.80 4.99
C VAL A 86 -10.27 -12.94 4.25
N ASP A 87 -9.05 -12.71 3.73
CA ASP A 87 -8.22 -13.74 3.10
C ASP A 87 -6.80 -13.68 3.64
N ARG A 88 -6.24 -14.86 3.95
CA ARG A 88 -4.94 -15.00 4.59
C ARG A 88 -3.99 -15.83 3.71
N ASP A 89 -2.76 -15.34 3.58
CA ASP A 89 -1.66 -16.02 2.88
C ASP A 89 -2.02 -16.47 1.45
N VAL A 90 -2.54 -15.52 0.67
CA VAL A 90 -2.86 -15.67 -0.77
C VAL A 90 -1.58 -15.79 -1.61
#